data_AF-A0A5S5C4I4-F1
#
_entry.id   AF-A0A5S5C4I4-F1
#
_cell.length_a   1.000
_cell.length_b   1.000
_cell.length_c   1.000
_cell.angle_alpha   90.00
_cell.angle_beta   90.00
_cell.angle_gamma   90.00
#
_symmetry.space_group_name_H-M   'P 1'
#
loop_
_entity.id
_entity.type
_entity.pdbx_description
1 polymer ?
#
loop_
_entity_poly.entity_id
_entity_poly.type
_entity_poly.pdbx_seq_one_letter_code
_entity_poly.pdbx_strand_id
1 'polypeptide(L)'
;MVFLLYLLINAGVVYGFFRIRSKQLAPLEILFYWCIGSMLVQNYSALQTMNFKSAMVPDQLGPAFAHLLNRTVLYPVLTLLFLHTFKASKGAGTRLICLIGFSLLMYGFEYLSGALGVFVHLTLKEWWAMTYWLLHNLIMVGIMILFRNKLQSGGAR
;
A
#
# COMPACT_ATOMS: atom_id res chain seq x y z
N MET A 1 12.24 7.55 -18.62
CA MET A 1 11.95 6.10 -18.72
C MET A 1 11.35 5.55 -17.43
N VAL A 2 11.93 5.86 -16.25
CA VAL A 2 11.44 5.41 -14.94
C VAL A 2 9.95 5.70 -14.69
N PHE A 3 9.48 6.92 -14.99
CA PHE A 3 8.06 7.26 -14.85
C PHE A 3 7.14 6.37 -15.69
N LEU A 4 7.48 6.11 -16.96
CA LEU A 4 6.67 5.26 -17.85
C LEU A 4 6.61 3.82 -17.33
N LEU A 5 7.71 3.30 -16.79
CA LEU A 5 7.72 1.98 -16.16
C LEU A 5 6.74 1.92 -14.99
N TYR A 6 6.81 2.90 -14.07
CA TYR A 6 5.89 2.96 -12.94
C TYR A 6 4.44 3.21 -13.37
N LEU A 7 4.20 3.98 -14.43
CA LEU A 7 2.87 4.15 -15.00
C LEU A 7 2.28 2.80 -15.46
N LEU A 8 3.06 1.99 -16.17
CA LEU A 8 2.65 0.66 -16.62
C LEU A 8 2.43 -0.29 -15.44
N ILE A 9 3.31 -0.28 -14.43
CA ILE A 9 3.14 -1.09 -13.21
C ILE A 9 1.85 -0.71 -12.49
N ASN A 10 1.60 0.59 -12.28
CA ASN A 10 0.40 1.08 -11.64
C ASN A 10 -0.86 0.69 -12.43
N ALA A 11 -0.86 0.91 -13.75
CA ALA A 11 -1.96 0.51 -14.62
C ALA A 11 -2.22 -1.00 -14.54
N GLY A 12 -1.17 -1.82 -14.56
CA GLY A 12 -1.26 -3.27 -14.45
C GLY A 12 -1.85 -3.72 -13.10
N VAL A 13 -1.40 -3.14 -11.99
CA VAL A 13 -1.91 -3.46 -10.64
C VAL A 13 -3.37 -3.01 -10.47
N VAL A 14 -3.73 -1.82 -10.96
CA VAL A 14 -5.12 -1.33 -10.98
C VAL A 14 -6.00 -2.25 -11.81
N TYR A 15 -5.59 -2.55 -13.04
CA TYR A 15 -6.32 -3.46 -13.92
C TYR A 15 -6.48 -4.84 -13.29
N GLY A 16 -5.41 -5.41 -12.75
CA GLY A 16 -5.42 -6.68 -12.04
C GLY A 16 -6.40 -6.68 -10.87
N PHE A 17 -6.38 -5.64 -10.03
CA PHE A 17 -7.32 -5.49 -8.93
C PHE A 17 -8.77 -5.46 -9.41
N PHE A 18 -9.11 -4.61 -10.39
CA PHE A 18 -10.48 -4.53 -10.90
C PHE A 18 -10.91 -5.81 -11.61
N ARG A 19 -9.98 -6.61 -12.15
CA ARG A 19 -10.30 -7.87 -12.80
C ARG A 19 -10.60 -9.00 -11.83
N ILE A 20 -9.86 -9.08 -10.71
CA ILE A 20 -10.06 -10.12 -9.70
C ILE A 20 -10.98 -9.70 -8.55
N ARG A 21 -11.32 -8.40 -8.50
CA ARG A 21 -12.28 -7.82 -7.56
C ARG A 21 -13.58 -8.61 -7.62
N SER A 22 -13.87 -9.30 -6.53
CA SER A 22 -15.18 -9.89 -6.26
C SER A 22 -15.99 -8.97 -5.34
N LYS A 23 -17.26 -9.30 -5.06
CA LYS A 23 -18.16 -8.55 -4.14
C LYS A 23 -17.69 -8.56 -2.67
N GLN A 24 -16.44 -8.95 -2.41
CA GLN A 24 -15.85 -9.00 -1.08
C GLN A 24 -15.56 -7.62 -0.48
N LEU A 25 -15.29 -6.61 -1.31
CA LEU A 25 -15.16 -5.21 -0.88
C LEU A 25 -16.27 -4.39 -1.56
N ALA A 26 -17.07 -3.69 -0.77
CA ALA A 26 -18.06 -2.76 -1.32
C ALA A 26 -17.36 -1.52 -1.94
N PRO A 27 -17.98 -0.83 -2.92
CA PRO A 27 -17.38 0.37 -3.51
C PRO A 27 -16.97 1.44 -2.50
N LEU A 28 -17.78 1.65 -1.44
CA LEU A 28 -17.46 2.58 -0.36
C LEU A 28 -16.24 2.14 0.44
N GLU A 29 -16.10 0.84 0.71
CA GLU A 29 -14.91 0.29 1.37
C GLU A 29 -13.67 0.50 0.53
N ILE A 30 -13.77 0.29 -0.79
CA ILE A 30 -12.65 0.50 -1.72
C ILE A 30 -12.19 1.96 -1.65
N LEU A 31 -13.11 2.91 -1.77
CA LEU A 31 -12.78 4.34 -1.70
C LEU A 31 -12.15 4.69 -0.35
N PHE A 32 -12.78 4.25 0.75
CA PHE A 32 -12.32 4.56 2.10
C PHE A 32 -10.92 3.98 2.38
N TYR A 33 -10.70 2.69 2.10
CA TYR A 33 -9.40 2.05 2.31
C TYR A 33 -8.33 2.60 1.36
N TRP A 34 -8.69 3.02 0.15
CA TRP A 34 -7.76 3.71 -0.76
C TRP A 34 -7.28 5.02 -0.14
N CYS A 35 -8.21 5.87 0.32
CA CYS A 35 -7.88 7.15 0.94
C CYS A 35 -6.97 6.97 2.17
N ILE A 36 -7.33 6.07 3.09
CA ILE A 36 -6.54 5.82 4.29
C ILE A 36 -5.16 5.23 3.93
N GLY A 37 -5.13 4.26 3.01
CA GLY A 37 -3.88 3.68 2.54
C GLY A 37 -2.95 4.74 1.93
N SER A 38 -3.50 5.67 1.14
CA SER A 38 -2.71 6.76 0.58
C SER A 38 -2.22 7.73 1.66
N MET A 39 -3.05 8.09 2.65
CA MET A 39 -2.65 8.93 3.77
C MET A 39 -1.49 8.32 4.57
N LEU A 40 -1.57 7.03 4.90
CA LEU A 40 -0.51 6.34 5.63
C LEU A 40 0.82 6.36 4.87
N VAL A 41 0.79 6.01 3.57
CA VAL A 41 2.00 5.97 2.73
C VAL A 41 2.56 7.38 2.48
N GLN A 42 1.70 8.38 2.31
CA GLN A 42 2.14 9.78 2.22
C GLN A 42 2.82 10.25 3.50
N ASN A 43 2.25 9.94 4.66
CA ASN A 43 2.84 10.29 5.96
C ASN A 43 4.15 9.55 6.21
N TYR A 44 4.24 8.26 5.84
CA TYR A 44 5.48 7.50 5.90
C TYR A 44 6.58 8.14 5.02
N SER A 45 6.25 8.47 3.78
CA SER A 45 7.18 9.17 2.89
C SER A 45 7.62 10.52 3.46
N ALA A 46 6.71 11.29 4.05
CA ALA A 46 7.03 12.59 4.66
C ALA A 46 7.93 12.43 5.89
N LEU A 47 7.66 11.44 6.74
CA LEU A 47 8.49 11.13 7.92
C LEU A 47 9.92 10.77 7.50
N GLN A 48 10.08 9.92 6.49
CA GLN A 48 11.39 9.49 6.00
C GLN A 48 12.17 10.63 5.33
N THR A 49 11.49 11.49 4.57
CA THR A 49 12.16 12.54 3.78
C THR A 49 12.39 13.84 4.56
N MET A 50 11.39 14.30 5.32
CA MET A 50 11.42 15.62 5.97
C MET A 50 11.92 15.53 7.42
N ASN A 51 11.45 14.54 8.18
CA ASN A 51 11.73 14.47 9.62
C ASN A 51 13.04 13.71 9.90
N PHE A 52 13.13 12.46 9.45
CA PHE A 52 14.31 11.62 9.68
C PHE A 52 15.43 11.85 8.67
N LYS A 53 15.13 12.48 7.52
CA LYS A 53 16.08 12.71 6.41
C LYS A 53 16.84 11.44 6.02
N SER A 54 16.14 10.33 6.07
CA SER A 54 16.66 8.99 5.93
C SER A 54 16.33 8.36 4.59
N ALA A 55 15.49 9.03 3.81
CA ALA A 55 15.32 8.81 2.39
C ALA A 55 15.25 10.14 1.65
N MET A 56 15.51 10.12 0.35
CA MET A 56 15.34 11.26 -0.55
C MET A 56 14.51 10.86 -1.77
N VAL A 57 13.70 11.80 -2.24
CA VAL A 57 13.06 11.75 -3.55
C VAL A 57 13.85 12.70 -4.44
N PRO A 58 14.42 12.24 -5.56
CA PRO A 58 15.15 13.14 -6.45
C PRO A 58 14.24 14.22 -7.05
N ASP A 59 14.75 15.45 -7.16
CA ASP A 59 14.02 16.60 -7.73
C ASP A 59 13.76 16.50 -9.24
N GLN A 60 14.21 15.43 -9.87
CA GLN A 60 13.93 15.16 -11.26
C GLN A 60 12.44 14.81 -11.43
N LEU A 61 11.78 15.44 -12.42
CA LEU A 61 10.34 15.27 -12.65
C LEU A 61 9.92 13.80 -12.77
N GLY A 62 10.70 12.97 -13.48
CA GLY A 62 10.38 11.56 -13.69
C GLY A 62 10.26 10.76 -12.38
N PRO A 63 11.34 10.67 -11.58
CA PRO A 63 11.31 10.11 -10.23
C PRO A 63 10.25 10.72 -9.31
N ALA A 64 10.12 12.03 -9.26
CA ALA A 64 9.14 12.70 -8.40
C ALA A 64 7.69 12.32 -8.74
N PHE A 65 7.32 12.30 -10.03
CA PHE A 65 6.00 11.85 -10.47
C PHE A 65 5.79 10.36 -10.28
N ALA A 66 6.82 9.53 -10.47
CA ALA A 66 6.75 8.09 -10.19
C ALA A 66 6.47 7.85 -8.70
N HIS A 67 7.15 8.58 -7.81
CA HIS A 67 6.93 8.51 -6.37
C HIS A 67 5.52 8.97 -5.99
N LEU A 68 5.04 10.08 -6.55
CA LEU A 68 3.67 10.55 -6.38
C LEU A 68 2.65 9.51 -6.82
N LEU A 69 2.86 8.88 -7.98
CA LEU A 69 1.97 7.85 -8.51
C LEU A 69 1.96 6.62 -7.60
N ASN A 70 3.12 6.17 -7.13
CA ASN A 70 3.21 5.00 -6.27
C ASN A 70 2.49 5.19 -4.93
N ARG A 71 2.66 6.35 -4.27
CA ARG A 71 2.01 6.65 -2.98
C ARG A 71 0.50 6.91 -3.09
N THR A 72 0.02 7.29 -4.27
CA THR A 72 -1.40 7.60 -4.50
C THR A 72 -2.17 6.45 -5.13
N VAL A 73 -1.51 5.57 -5.88
CA VAL A 73 -2.16 4.49 -6.64
C VAL A 73 -1.57 3.13 -6.30
N LEU A 74 -0.27 2.88 -6.54
CA LEU A 74 0.33 1.55 -6.39
C LEU A 74 0.10 0.96 -5.01
N TYR A 75 0.62 1.60 -3.96
CA TYR A 75 0.53 1.07 -2.59
C TYR A 75 -0.91 1.03 -2.06
N PRO A 76 -1.78 2.05 -2.32
CA PRO A 76 -3.19 1.93 -1.98
C PRO A 76 -3.91 0.77 -2.67
N VAL A 77 -3.65 0.51 -3.96
CA VAL A 77 -4.28 -0.61 -4.68
C VAL A 77 -3.72 -1.95 -4.20
N LEU A 78 -2.42 -2.04 -3.92
CA LEU A 78 -1.84 -3.23 -3.27
C LEU A 78 -2.47 -3.47 -1.88
N THR A 79 -2.79 -2.40 -1.15
CA THR A 79 -3.50 -2.50 0.13
C THR A 79 -4.92 -3.02 -0.06
N LEU A 80 -5.62 -2.59 -1.12
CA LEU A 80 -6.94 -3.11 -1.47
C LEU A 80 -6.90 -4.59 -1.86
N LEU A 81 -5.90 -4.99 -2.65
CA LEU A 81 -5.63 -6.39 -3.01
C LEU A 81 -5.35 -7.24 -1.77
N PHE A 82 -4.55 -6.72 -0.84
CA PHE A 82 -4.28 -7.35 0.44
C PHE A 82 -5.58 -7.56 1.23
N LEU A 83 -6.37 -6.50 1.46
CA LEU A 83 -7.60 -6.60 2.26
C LEU A 83 -8.64 -7.53 1.61
N HIS A 84 -8.73 -7.53 0.28
CA HIS A 84 -9.55 -8.48 -0.47
C HIS A 84 -9.09 -9.92 -0.21
N THR A 85 -7.81 -10.22 -0.43
CA THR A 85 -7.24 -11.57 -0.27
C THR A 85 -7.31 -12.04 1.19
N PHE A 86 -7.07 -11.14 2.14
CA PHE A 86 -7.13 -11.40 3.56
C PHE A 86 -8.55 -11.76 4.01
N LYS A 87 -9.58 -11.08 3.46
CA LYS A 87 -10.99 -11.42 3.71
C LYS A 87 -11.38 -12.76 3.10
N ALA A 88 -10.89 -13.07 1.89
CA ALA A 88 -11.14 -14.35 1.23
C ALA A 88 -10.56 -15.54 2.02
N SER A 89 -9.50 -15.30 2.80
CA SER A 89 -8.78 -16.32 3.55
C SER A 89 -9.56 -16.78 4.79
N LYS A 90 -9.86 -18.09 4.84
CA LYS A 90 -10.65 -18.70 5.92
C LYS A 90 -9.82 -19.17 7.12
N GLY A 91 -8.53 -19.48 6.93
CA GLY A 91 -7.67 -20.01 7.99
C GLY A 91 -6.69 -18.98 8.57
N ALA A 92 -6.34 -19.13 9.86
CA ALA A 92 -5.34 -18.28 10.51
C ALA A 92 -3.97 -18.35 9.81
N GLY A 93 -3.52 -19.55 9.42
CA GLY A 93 -2.29 -19.75 8.65
C GLY A 93 -2.32 -19.04 7.30
N THR A 94 -3.41 -19.15 6.54
CA THR A 94 -3.57 -18.46 5.24
C THR A 94 -3.58 -16.94 5.39
N ARG A 95 -4.15 -16.42 6.47
CA ARG A 95 -4.14 -14.98 6.78
C ARG A 95 -2.75 -14.48 7.15
N LEU A 96 -1.99 -15.28 7.91
CA LEU A 96 -0.60 -14.96 8.23
C LEU A 96 0.28 -14.95 6.97
N ILE A 97 0.13 -15.95 6.10
CA ILE A 97 0.83 -16.00 4.80
C ILE A 97 0.45 -14.80 3.95
N CYS A 98 -0.84 -14.43 3.88
CA CYS A 98 -1.31 -13.25 3.17
C CYS A 98 -0.67 -11.96 3.72
N LEU A 99 -0.66 -11.79 5.05
CA LEU A 99 -0.04 -10.65 5.72
C LEU A 99 1.45 -10.53 5.39
N ILE A 100 2.21 -11.61 5.57
CA ILE A 100 3.65 -11.61 5.31
C ILE A 100 3.93 -11.43 3.82
N GLY A 101 3.21 -12.14 2.94
CA GLY A 101 3.39 -12.09 1.49
C GLY A 101 3.12 -10.70 0.91
N PHE A 102 2.05 -10.03 1.33
CA PHE A 102 1.79 -8.65 0.88
C PHE A 102 2.78 -7.64 1.48
N SER A 103 3.24 -7.85 2.71
CA SER A 103 4.28 -7.00 3.30
C SER A 103 5.60 -7.11 2.53
N LEU A 104 6.02 -8.33 2.19
CA LEU A 104 7.18 -8.59 1.33
C LEU A 104 7.02 -8.01 -0.08
N LEU A 105 5.81 -8.10 -0.65
CA LEU A 105 5.52 -7.54 -1.98
C LEU A 105 5.66 -6.01 -1.98
N MET A 106 5.06 -5.33 -1.00
CA MET A 106 5.16 -3.87 -0.87
C MET A 106 6.60 -3.43 -0.61
N TYR A 107 7.31 -4.14 0.28
CA TYR A 107 8.73 -3.95 0.50
C TYR A 107 9.54 -4.13 -0.79
N GLY A 108 9.25 -5.15 -1.59
CA GLY A 108 9.90 -5.38 -2.88
C GLY A 108 9.70 -4.24 -3.87
N PHE A 109 8.50 -3.63 -3.91
CA PHE A 109 8.26 -2.44 -4.72
C PHE A 109 8.99 -1.20 -4.21
N GLU A 110 9.12 -1.02 -2.88
CA GLU A 110 9.93 0.05 -2.30
C GLU A 110 11.42 -0.15 -2.60
N TYR A 111 11.92 -1.37 -2.48
CA TYR A 111 13.30 -1.71 -2.85
C TYR A 111 13.57 -1.43 -4.34
N LEU A 112 12.65 -1.84 -5.22
CA LEU A 112 12.71 -1.53 -6.65
C LEU A 112 12.69 0.00 -6.87
N SER A 113 11.92 0.74 -6.09
CA SER A 113 11.88 2.21 -6.10
C SER A 113 13.22 2.82 -5.71
N GLY A 114 13.91 2.25 -4.71
CA GLY A 114 15.28 2.64 -4.36
C GLY A 114 16.27 2.34 -5.48
N ALA A 115 16.24 1.12 -6.03
CA ALA A 115 17.14 0.70 -7.10
C ALA A 115 16.99 1.54 -8.38
N LEU A 116 15.77 1.99 -8.69
CA LEU A 116 15.47 2.83 -9.85
C LEU A 116 15.65 4.33 -9.59
N GLY A 117 16.09 4.72 -8.39
CA GLY A 117 16.30 6.13 -8.03
C GLY A 117 15.01 6.92 -7.89
N VAL A 118 13.89 6.30 -7.50
CA VAL A 118 12.60 6.96 -7.25
C VAL A 118 12.45 7.34 -5.78
N PHE A 119 12.78 6.43 -4.87
CA PHE A 119 12.76 6.66 -3.42
C PHE A 119 14.01 6.05 -2.79
N VAL A 120 15.03 6.86 -2.59
CA VAL A 120 16.38 6.37 -2.23
C VAL A 120 16.58 6.45 -0.73
N HIS A 121 16.84 5.31 -0.09
CA HIS A 121 17.19 5.24 1.33
C HIS A 121 18.65 5.63 1.55
N LEU A 122 18.91 6.53 2.51
CA LEU A 122 20.24 7.07 2.81
C LEU A 122 20.85 6.46 4.07
N THR A 123 20.09 6.41 5.17
CA THR A 123 20.63 6.10 6.51
C THR A 123 19.78 5.10 7.30
N LEU A 124 18.45 5.12 7.15
CA LEU A 124 17.61 4.08 7.73
C LEU A 124 17.82 2.79 6.95
N LYS A 125 18.29 1.76 7.66
CA LYS A 125 18.50 0.42 7.11
C LYS A 125 17.16 -0.10 6.55
N GLU A 126 17.22 -0.72 5.39
CA GLU A 126 16.07 -1.19 4.60
C GLU A 126 15.08 -2.06 5.39
N TRP A 127 15.51 -2.74 6.46
CA TRP A 127 14.62 -3.54 7.32
C TRP A 127 13.49 -2.72 7.97
N TRP A 128 13.66 -1.41 8.16
CA TRP A 128 12.59 -0.56 8.67
C TRP A 128 11.41 -0.43 7.71
N ALA A 129 11.66 -0.48 6.39
CA ALA A 129 10.60 -0.50 5.40
C ALA A 129 9.77 -1.78 5.54
N MET A 130 10.41 -2.92 5.78
CA MET A 130 9.70 -4.18 6.03
C MET A 130 8.83 -4.11 7.29
N THR A 131 9.35 -3.56 8.38
CA THR A 131 8.56 -3.33 9.61
C THR A 131 7.38 -2.40 9.37
N TYR A 132 7.58 -1.33 8.60
CA TYR A 132 6.52 -0.40 8.23
C TYR A 132 5.40 -1.09 7.44
N TRP A 133 5.71 -1.87 6.40
CA TRP A 133 4.68 -2.55 5.60
C TRP A 133 3.89 -3.57 6.40
N LEU A 134 4.54 -4.28 7.32
CA LEU A 134 3.85 -5.17 8.24
C LEU A 134 2.88 -4.41 9.14
N LEU A 135 3.34 -3.31 9.77
CA LEU A 135 2.52 -2.48 10.63
C LEU A 135 1.37 -1.81 9.86
N HIS A 136 1.64 -1.31 8.66
CA HIS A 136 0.65 -0.75 7.73
C HIS A 136 -0.46 -1.75 7.46
N ASN A 137 -0.12 -2.98 7.07
CA ASN A 137 -1.11 -4.02 6.81
C ASN A 137 -1.92 -4.40 8.06
N LEU A 138 -1.29 -4.46 9.23
CA LEU A 138 -1.99 -4.70 10.51
C LEU A 138 -2.97 -3.58 10.84
N ILE A 139 -2.56 -2.32 10.69
CA ILE A 139 -3.41 -1.15 10.90
C ILE A 139 -4.61 -1.19 9.95
N MET A 140 -4.38 -1.50 8.67
CA MET A 140 -5.46 -1.60 7.67
C MET A 140 -6.44 -2.72 7.96
N VAL A 141 -5.98 -3.87 8.48
CA VAL A 141 -6.88 -4.93 8.97
C VAL A 141 -7.72 -4.43 10.15
N GLY A 142 -7.11 -3.76 11.12
CA GLY A 142 -7.82 -3.16 12.26
C GLY A 142 -8.90 -2.18 11.80
N ILE A 143 -8.57 -1.28 10.87
CA ILE A 143 -9.52 -0.33 10.29
C ILE A 143 -10.65 -1.05 9.57
N MET A 144 -10.36 -2.08 8.76
CA MET A 144 -11.39 -2.85 8.06
C MET A 144 -12.39 -3.49 9.04
N ILE A 145 -11.89 -4.08 10.13
CA ILE A 145 -12.74 -4.68 11.17
C ILE A 145 -13.62 -3.61 11.82
N LEU A 146 -13.04 -2.49 12.25
CA LEU A 146 -13.77 -1.39 12.88
C LEU A 146 -14.83 -0.78 11.95
N PHE A 147 -14.46 -0.51 10.69
CA PHE A 147 -15.34 0.07 9.68
C PHE A 147 -16.56 -0.81 9.46
N ARG A 148 -16.36 -2.12 9.32
CA ARG A 148 -17.46 -3.08 9.12
C ARG A 148 -18.33 -3.27 10.34
N ASN A 149 -17.74 -3.37 11.54
CA ASN A 149 -18.50 -3.49 12.77
C ASN A 149 -19.43 -2.28 12.95
N LYS A 150 -18.94 -1.07 12.65
CA LYS A 150 -19.78 0.14 12.69
C LYS A 150 -20.84 0.15 11.59
N LEU A 151 -20.48 -0.19 10.34
CA LEU A 151 -21.44 -0.20 9.22
C LEU A 151 -22.56 -1.24 9.42
N GLN A 152 -22.23 -2.42 9.97
CA GLN A 152 -23.20 -3.47 10.27
C GLN A 152 -24.10 -3.13 11.47
N SER A 153 -23.58 -2.37 12.45
CA SER A 153 -24.41 -1.89 13.57
C SER A 153 -25.48 -0.86 13.16
N GLY A 154 -25.28 -0.15 12.04
CA GLY A 154 -26.23 0.81 11.50
C GLY A 154 -27.38 0.20 10.68
N GLY A 155 -27.28 -1.08 10.30
CA GLY A 155 -28.31 -1.79 9.54
C GLY A 155 -29.28 -2.62 10.40
N ALA A 156 -29.14 -2.58 11.73
CA ALA A 156 -29.98 -3.30 12.69
C ALA A 156 -30.95 -2.38 13.45
N ARG A 157 -31.35 -1.26 12.84
CA ARG A 157 -32.42 -0.38 13.34
C ARG A 157 -33.45 -0.15 12.25
#